data_AF-A0A8T2V768-F1
#
_entry.id   AF-A0A8T2V768-F1
#
_cell.length_a   1.000
_cell.length_b   1.000
_cell.length_c   1.000
_cell.angle_alpha   90.00
_cell.angle_beta   90.00
_cell.angle_gamma   90.00
#
_symmetry.space_group_name_H-M   'P 1'
#
loop_
_entity.id
_entity.type
_entity.pdbx_description
1 polymer ?
#
loop_
_entity_poly.entity_id
_entity_poly.type
_entity_poly.pdbx_seq_one_letter_code
_entity_poly.pdbx_strand_id
1 'polypeptide(L)'
;MQQKNRDINLEEMMAAGIHFGHQTQKWNPKMSSYIFTERRGVHILDLTQTARILAETCDLLFNAAAKGKEFLIVGTKHQVADLVASAALRAQCHYVNEKC
;
A
#
# COMPACT_ATOMS: atom_id res chain seq x y z
N MET A 1 -17.32 -5.65 22.30
CA MET A 1 -16.17 -5.50 21.39
C MET A 1 -16.74 -5.32 19.99
N GLN A 2 -16.78 -4.08 19.50
CA GLN A 2 -17.46 -3.75 18.24
C GLN A 2 -16.60 -4.20 17.05
N GLN A 3 -17.26 -4.78 16.04
CA GLN A 3 -16.71 -5.15 14.75
C GLN A 3 -15.96 -3.95 14.15
N LYS A 4 -14.64 -4.06 14.03
CA LYS A 4 -13.81 -3.02 13.43
C LYS A 4 -13.89 -3.16 11.92
N ASN A 5 -15.00 -2.74 11.33
CA ASN A 5 -15.20 -2.81 9.89
C ASN A 5 -14.30 -1.75 9.24
N ARG A 6 -13.11 -2.16 8.79
CA ARG A 6 -12.32 -1.38 7.83
C ARG A 6 -12.78 -1.86 6.47
N ASP A 7 -13.59 -1.06 5.80
CA ASP A 7 -14.15 -1.39 4.49
C ASP A 7 -13.03 -1.42 3.44
N ILE A 8 -12.28 -2.52 3.37
CA ILE A 8 -11.38 -2.84 2.27
C ILE A 8 -12.22 -3.65 1.28
N ASN A 9 -12.74 -2.98 0.26
CA ASN A 9 -13.54 -3.61 -0.79
C ASN A 9 -12.66 -4.05 -1.97
N LEU A 10 -12.77 -5.32 -2.35
CA LEU A 10 -12.05 -5.89 -3.50
C LEU A 10 -12.43 -5.20 -4.81
N GLU A 11 -13.68 -4.76 -4.96
CA GLU A 11 -14.17 -4.05 -6.14
C GLU A 11 -13.49 -2.67 -6.28
N GLU A 12 -13.34 -1.94 -5.18
CA GLU A 12 -12.64 -0.64 -5.18
C GLU A 12 -11.16 -0.81 -5.51
N MET A 13 -10.51 -1.84 -4.96
CA MET A 13 -9.11 -2.15 -5.28
C MET A 13 -8.91 -2.52 -6.75
N MET A 14 -9.87 -3.24 -7.34
CA MET A 14 -9.87 -3.57 -8.75
C MET A 14 -10.07 -2.33 -9.62
N ALA A 15 -11.04 -1.46 -9.27
CA ALA A 15 -11.31 -0.20 -9.97
C ALA A 15 -10.12 0.78 -9.90
N ALA A 16 -9.42 0.82 -8.76
CA ALA A 16 -8.21 1.62 -8.58
C ALA A 16 -6.98 1.06 -9.31
N GLY A 17 -7.07 -0.15 -9.88
CA GLY A 17 -5.98 -0.75 -10.67
C GLY A 17 -4.77 -1.23 -9.85
N ILE A 18 -4.95 -1.51 -8.56
CA ILE A 18 -3.85 -1.89 -7.64
C ILE A 18 -3.19 -3.22 -8.03
N HIS A 19 -3.93 -4.08 -8.75
CA HIS A 19 -3.46 -5.40 -9.18
C HIS A 19 -2.40 -5.35 -10.29
N PHE A 20 -2.20 -4.22 -10.95
CA PHE A 20 -1.19 -4.12 -12.00
C PHE A 20 0.22 -4.02 -11.39
N GLY A 21 0.98 -5.10 -11.54
CA GLY A 21 2.39 -5.17 -11.18
C GLY A 21 3.30 -4.65 -12.29
N HIS A 22 4.56 -5.09 -12.27
CA HIS A 22 5.55 -4.70 -13.25
C HIS A 22 5.54 -5.60 -14.51
N GLN A 23 6.26 -5.17 -15.55
CA GLN A 23 6.49 -5.99 -16.74
C GLN A 23 7.24 -7.29 -16.40
N THR A 24 6.89 -8.39 -17.05
CA THR A 24 7.47 -9.73 -16.82
C THR A 24 8.97 -9.81 -17.12
N GLN A 25 9.51 -8.87 -17.89
CA GLN A 25 10.94 -8.77 -18.17
C GLN A 25 11.74 -8.07 -17.05
N LYS A 26 11.07 -7.30 -16.19
CA LYS A 26 11.71 -6.41 -15.20
C LYS A 26 11.13 -6.63 -13.80
N TRP A 27 11.11 -7.89 -13.35
CA TRP A 27 10.56 -8.26 -12.04
C TRP A 27 11.62 -8.89 -11.13
N ASN A 28 11.33 -8.96 -9.84
CA ASN A 28 12.17 -9.63 -8.86
C ASN A 28 11.57 -11.02 -8.54
N PRO A 29 12.30 -12.13 -8.76
CA PRO A 29 11.81 -13.49 -8.50
C PRO A 29 11.24 -13.72 -7.09
N LYS A 30 11.71 -12.97 -6.09
CA LYS A 30 11.20 -13.03 -4.71
C LYS A 30 9.74 -12.59 -4.57
N MET A 31 9.17 -11.94 -5.60
CA MET A 31 7.77 -11.53 -5.63
C MET A 31 6.82 -12.65 -6.10
N SER A 32 7.31 -13.83 -6.47
CA SER A 32 6.48 -14.88 -7.08
C SER A 32 5.27 -15.26 -6.23
N SER A 33 5.43 -15.29 -4.90
CA SER A 33 4.35 -15.62 -3.95
C SER A 33 3.24 -14.58 -3.86
N TYR A 34 3.43 -13.39 -4.44
CA TYR A 34 2.44 -12.29 -4.46
C TYR A 34 1.81 -12.09 -5.84
N ILE A 35 2.30 -12.81 -6.86
CA ILE A 35 1.82 -12.72 -8.23
C ILE A 35 0.75 -13.79 -8.44
N PHE A 36 -0.44 -13.37 -8.83
CA PHE A 36 -1.55 -14.25 -9.16
C PHE A 36 -1.37 -14.88 -10.55
N THR A 37 -1.09 -14.04 -11.55
CA THR A 37 -0.89 -14.49 -12.94
C THR A 37 -0.14 -13.43 -13.76
N GLU A 38 0.10 -13.69 -15.04
CA GLU A 38 0.59 -12.69 -15.99
C GLU A 38 -0.39 -12.54 -17.16
N ARG A 39 -0.55 -11.30 -17.64
CA ARG A 39 -1.41 -11.01 -18.80
C ARG A 39 -0.74 -9.97 -19.67
N ARG A 40 -0.55 -10.29 -20.95
CA ARG A 40 0.06 -9.38 -21.94
C ARG A 40 1.42 -8.81 -21.48
N GLY A 41 2.25 -9.64 -20.84
CA GLY A 41 3.58 -9.24 -20.37
C GLY A 41 3.61 -8.37 -19.11
N VAL A 42 2.50 -8.26 -18.38
CA VAL A 42 2.42 -7.59 -17.07
C VAL A 42 2.01 -8.59 -16.00
N HIS A 43 2.70 -8.58 -14.86
CA HIS A 43 2.29 -9.37 -13.69
C HIS A 43 1.04 -8.79 -13.04
N ILE A 44 0.11 -9.66 -12.68
CA ILE A 44 -1.09 -9.34 -11.93
C ILE A 44 -0.88 -9.82 -10.49
N LEU A 45 -1.01 -8.91 -9.53
CA LEU A 45 -0.87 -9.19 -8.10
C LEU A 45 -2.16 -9.76 -7.51
N ASP A 46 -2.02 -10.63 -6.50
CA ASP A 46 -3.17 -11.16 -5.76
C ASP A 46 -3.77 -10.07 -4.84
N LEU A 47 -4.96 -9.61 -5.21
CA LEU A 47 -5.71 -8.62 -4.43
C LEU A 47 -6.25 -9.17 -3.12
N THR A 48 -6.56 -10.47 -3.03
CA THR A 48 -7.03 -11.10 -1.80
C THR A 48 -5.92 -11.08 -0.75
N GLN A 49 -4.71 -11.44 -1.18
CA GLN A 49 -3.52 -11.36 -0.33
C GLN A 49 -3.19 -9.92 0.05
N THR A 50 -3.28 -8.99 -0.91
CA THR A 50 -3.06 -7.55 -0.67
C THR A 50 -4.05 -7.01 0.38
N ALA A 51 -5.34 -7.34 0.25
CA ALA A 51 -6.38 -6.91 1.19
C ALA A 51 -6.12 -7.41 2.61
N ARG A 52 -5.71 -8.68 2.75
CA ARG A 52 -5.35 -9.27 4.05
C ARG A 52 -4.16 -8.56 4.68
N ILE A 53 -3.05 -8.41 3.95
CA ILE A 53 -1.82 -7.77 4.47
C ILE A 53 -2.11 -6.30 4.81
N LEU A 54 -2.93 -5.62 4.01
CA LEU A 54 -3.35 -4.25 4.29
C LEU A 54 -4.14 -4.14 5.60
N ALA A 55 -5.09 -5.05 5.83
CA ALA A 55 -5.86 -5.11 7.08
C ALA A 55 -4.97 -5.36 8.30
N GLU A 56 -4.08 -6.35 8.24
CA GLU A 56 -3.12 -6.66 9.30
C GLU A 56 -2.19 -5.47 9.60
N THR A 57 -1.64 -4.85 8.56
CA THR A 57 -0.79 -3.65 8.68
C THR A 57 -1.55 -2.50 9.34
N CYS A 58 -2.79 -2.28 8.92
CA CYS A 58 -3.69 -1.28 9.48
C CYS A 58 -3.89 -1.45 10.99
N ASP A 59 -4.02 -2.69 11.48
CA ASP A 59 -4.14 -2.99 12.91
C ASP A 59 -2.83 -2.77 13.67
N LEU A 60 -1.70 -3.14 13.07
CA LEU A 60 -0.38 -2.85 13.65
C LEU A 60 -0.14 -1.34 13.80
N LEU A 61 -0.44 -0.55 12.76
CA LEU A 61 -0.31 0.90 12.79
C LEU A 61 -1.22 1.53 13.86
N PHE A 62 -2.46 1.05 13.98
CA PHE A 62 -3.39 1.51 15.01
C PHE A 62 -2.85 1.24 16.42
N ASN A 63 -2.33 0.03 16.66
CA ASN A 63 -1.75 -0.35 17.95
C ASN A 63 -0.45 0.41 18.26
N ALA A 64 0.34 0.73 17.23
CA ALA A 64 1.55 1.55 17.37
C ALA A 64 1.20 3.01 17.71
N ALA A 65 0.20 3.58 17.04
CA ALA A 65 -0.27 4.94 17.29
C ALA A 65 -0.86 5.07 18.71
N ALA A 66 -1.64 4.08 19.16
CA ALA A 66 -2.18 4.04 20.52
C ALA A 66 -1.08 3.99 21.61
N LYS A 67 0.14 3.56 21.26
CA LYS A 67 1.32 3.54 22.14
C LYS A 67 2.18 4.81 22.02
N GLY A 68 1.73 5.81 21.27
CA GLY A 68 2.47 7.07 21.09
C GLY A 68 3.73 6.92 20.23
N LYS A 69 3.80 5.92 19.34
CA LYS A 69 4.91 5.79 18.41
C LYS A 69 4.82 6.83 17.29
N GLU A 70 5.97 7.27 16.81
CA GLU A 70 6.08 8.20 15.68
C GLU A 70 6.10 7.45 14.34
N PHE A 71 5.64 8.12 13.27
CA PHE A 71 5.58 7.57 11.92
C PHE A 71 6.27 8.50 10.92
N LEU A 72 6.95 7.89 9.95
CA LEU A 72 7.54 8.55 8.81
C LEU A 72 6.93 8.01 7.51
N ILE A 73 6.34 8.88 6.70
CA ILE A 73 5.79 8.54 5.39
C ILE A 73 6.79 8.95 4.30
N VAL A 74 7.21 8.01 3.47
CA VAL A 74 8.23 8.26 2.44
C VAL A 74 7.66 8.01 1.06
N GLY A 75 7.81 8.96 0.15
CA GLY A 75 7.54 8.75 -1.27
C GLY A 75 8.15 9.84 -2.13
N THR A 76 9.22 9.48 -2.84
CA THR A 76 10.10 10.42 -3.56
C THR A 76 9.84 10.49 -5.07
N LYS A 77 8.78 9.85 -5.55
CA LYS A 77 8.37 9.98 -6.96
C LYS A 77 7.61 11.29 -7.13
N HIS A 78 7.92 12.04 -8.18
CA HIS A 78 7.26 13.30 -8.47
C HIS A 78 5.72 13.19 -8.46
N GLN A 79 5.16 12.13 -9.04
CA GLN A 79 3.72 11.86 -9.09
C GLN A 79 3.04 11.66 -7.72
N VAL A 80 3.79 11.34 -6.66
CA VAL A 80 3.24 11.04 -5.33
C VAL A 80 3.70 12.02 -4.25
N ALA A 81 4.58 12.97 -4.59
CA ALA A 81 5.23 13.83 -3.60
C ALA A 81 4.21 14.69 -2.83
N ASP A 82 3.26 15.31 -3.53
CA ASP A 82 2.21 16.13 -2.91
C ASP A 82 1.21 15.28 -2.11
N LEU A 83 0.91 14.08 -2.60
CA LEU A 83 0.02 13.14 -1.92
C LEU A 83 0.61 12.67 -0.59
N VAL A 84 1.92 12.41 -0.55
CA VAL A 84 2.65 12.03 0.66
C VAL A 84 2.64 13.16 1.69
N ALA A 85 2.96 14.39 1.27
CA ALA A 85 2.92 15.55 2.16
C ALA A 85 1.51 15.77 2.72
N SER A 86 0.49 15.75 1.86
CA SER A 86 -0.92 15.92 2.27
C SER A 86 -1.38 14.84 3.27
N ALA A 87 -1.03 13.56 3.01
CA ALA A 87 -1.38 12.45 3.89
C ALA A 87 -0.70 12.58 5.26
N ALA A 88 0.57 12.95 5.30
CA ALA A 88 1.32 13.12 6.54
C ALA A 88 0.82 14.30 7.37
N LEU A 89 0.47 15.43 6.73
CA LEU A 89 -0.13 16.58 7.40
C LEU A 89 -1.49 16.23 8.02
N ARG A 90 -2.34 15.52 7.28
CA ARG A 90 -3.64 15.03 7.79
C ARG A 90 -3.47 14.06 8.97
N ALA A 91 -2.44 13.24 8.94
CA ALA A 91 -2.14 12.25 9.98
C ALA A 91 -1.28 12.81 11.12
N GLN A 92 -0.83 14.06 11.04
CA GLN A 92 0.12 14.68 11.98
C GLN A 92 1.41 13.86 12.17
N CYS A 93 1.95 13.34 11.07
CA CYS A 93 3.15 12.50 11.03
C CYS A 93 4.30 13.17 10.25
N HIS A 94 5.52 12.65 10.39
CA HIS A 94 6.67 13.10 9.60
C HIS A 94 6.61 12.57 8.16
N TYR A 95 7.23 13.27 7.20
CA TYR A 95 7.34 12.79 5.82
C TYR A 95 8.64 13.17 5.11
N VAL A 96 8.97 12.41 4.06
CA VAL A 96 10.02 12.72 3.07
C VAL A 96 9.45 12.49 1.68
N ASN A 97 9.35 13.56 0.88
CA ASN A 97 8.82 13.53 -0.48
C ASN A 97 9.77 14.07 -1.56
N GLU A 98 10.89 14.67 -1.16
CA GLU A 98 11.92 15.19 -2.07
C GLU A 98 13.21 14.36 -1.97
N LYS A 99 13.97 14.32 -3.06
CA LYS A 99 15.34 13.83 -3.05
C LYS A 99 16.25 15.05 -3.05
N CYS A 100 17.29 15.00 -2.22
CA CYS A 100 18.36 15.98 -2.23
C CYS A 100 19.00 16.10 -3.62
#